data_AF-A0A9D4RWH3-F1
#
_entry.id   AF-A0A9D4RWH3-F1
#
_cell.length_a   1.000
_cell.length_b   1.000
_cell.length_c   1.000
_cell.angle_alpha   90.00
_cell.angle_beta   90.00
_cell.angle_gamma   90.00
#
_symmetry.space_group_name_H-M   'P 1'
#
loop_
_entity.id
_entity.type
_entity.pdbx_description
1 polymer ?
#
loop_
_entity_poly.entity_id
_entity_poly.type
_entity_poly.pdbx_seq_one_letter_code
_entity_poly.pdbx_strand_id
1 'polypeptide(L)'
;MAQATNLYFDQPQEPDPEERGLYWATRFTDTRKVFDFRPDSLYDNIREDRSGNPQSKHGICGEDMSKCTLLKKPENVIGRYPKNILAVISLAPLSTLPILFSLSSQQFENVTIRNILWEIFVGILK
;
A
#
# COMPACT_ATOMS: atom_id res chain seq x y z
N MET A 1 -7.99 -12.49 -1.72
CA MET A 1 -9.12 -11.64 -2.15
C MET A 1 -8.62 -10.83 -3.34
N ALA A 2 -9.40 -10.66 -4.40
CA ALA A 2 -9.02 -9.83 -5.55
C ALA A 2 -10.13 -8.81 -5.81
N GLN A 3 -9.89 -7.55 -5.44
CA GLN A 3 -10.89 -6.50 -5.61
C GLN A 3 -10.90 -6.05 -7.07
N ALA A 4 -12.07 -6.11 -7.69
CA ALA A 4 -12.24 -5.75 -9.09
C ALA A 4 -11.89 -4.28 -9.39
N THR A 5 -12.10 -3.33 -8.48
CA THR A 5 -11.86 -1.91 -8.79
C THR A 5 -10.39 -1.49 -8.74
N ASN A 6 -9.48 -2.35 -8.26
CA ASN A 6 -8.07 -1.99 -8.07
C ASN A 6 -7.09 -3.03 -8.63
N LEU A 7 -7.49 -4.29 -8.79
CA LEU A 7 -6.58 -5.39 -9.14
C LEU A 7 -6.95 -6.12 -10.44
N TYR A 8 -7.82 -5.54 -11.25
CA TYR A 8 -8.25 -6.09 -12.53
C TYR A 8 -7.65 -5.25 -13.66
N PHE A 9 -6.61 -5.78 -14.30
CA PHE A 9 -5.83 -5.10 -15.33
C PHE A 9 -6.43 -5.20 -16.74
N ASP A 10 -7.62 -5.81 -16.86
CA ASP A 10 -8.47 -5.70 -18.04
C ASP A 10 -9.18 -4.34 -18.12
N GLN A 11 -9.11 -3.53 -17.06
CA GLN A 11 -9.67 -2.18 -17.01
C GLN A 11 -8.75 -1.14 -17.67
N PRO A 12 -9.32 -0.04 -18.20
CA PRO A 12 -8.53 1.08 -18.72
C PRO A 12 -7.56 1.63 -17.67
N GLN A 13 -6.38 2.12 -18.08
CA GLN A 13 -5.46 2.79 -17.16
C GLN A 13 -5.90 4.23 -16.86
N GLU A 14 -6.61 4.86 -17.79
CA GLU A 14 -7.09 6.24 -17.69
C GLU A 14 -8.56 6.33 -18.16
N PRO A 15 -9.33 7.35 -17.73
CA PRO A 15 -10.73 7.52 -18.11
C PRO A 15 -10.92 8.10 -19.54
N ASP A 16 -10.17 7.60 -20.51
CA ASP A 16 -10.21 8.02 -21.92
C ASP A 16 -11.09 7.04 -22.73
N PRO A 17 -12.01 7.51 -23.60
CA PRO A 17 -12.75 6.64 -24.52
C PRO A 17 -11.88 5.86 -25.51
N GLU A 18 -10.68 6.34 -25.85
CA GLU A 18 -9.76 5.65 -26.76
C GLU A 18 -8.91 4.58 -26.04
N GLU A 19 -8.88 4.61 -24.70
CA GLU A 19 -8.11 3.68 -23.90
C GLU A 19 -8.75 2.28 -23.89
N ARG A 20 -7.91 1.26 -24.08
CA ARG A 20 -8.35 -0.14 -24.12
C ARG A 20 -8.76 -0.63 -22.72
N GLY A 21 -9.86 -1.37 -22.66
CA GLY A 21 -10.23 -2.13 -21.47
C GLY A 21 -11.74 -2.21 -21.25
N LEU A 22 -12.14 -3.10 -20.34
CA LEU A 22 -13.51 -3.24 -19.89
C LEU A 22 -13.72 -2.42 -18.61
N TYR A 23 -14.82 -1.68 -18.50
CA TYR A 23 -15.08 -0.75 -17.39
C TYR A 23 -16.21 -1.22 -16.46
N TRP A 24 -16.42 -2.53 -16.36
CA TRP A 24 -17.57 -3.09 -15.64
C TRP A 24 -17.53 -2.84 -14.13
N ALA A 25 -16.33 -2.78 -13.52
CA ALA A 25 -16.17 -2.53 -12.08
C ALA A 25 -15.85 -1.08 -11.74
N THR A 26 -14.95 -0.45 -12.50
CA THR A 26 -14.55 0.96 -12.33
C THR A 26 -14.19 1.56 -13.68
N ARG A 27 -14.08 2.89 -13.73
CA ARG A 27 -13.79 3.61 -14.98
C ARG A 27 -12.36 3.42 -15.45
N PHE A 28 -11.41 3.34 -14.51
CA PHE A 28 -10.00 3.12 -14.75
C PHE A 28 -9.28 2.55 -13.51
N THR A 29 -8.16 1.86 -13.74
CA THR A 29 -7.23 1.32 -12.74
C THR A 29 -5.81 1.71 -13.14
N ASP A 30 -5.39 2.90 -12.73
CA ASP A 30 -4.04 3.41 -12.98
C ASP A 30 -3.01 2.77 -12.02
N THR A 31 -1.72 2.92 -12.36
CA THR A 31 -0.62 2.42 -11.53
C THR A 31 -0.65 2.97 -10.09
N ARG A 32 -1.12 4.20 -9.90
CA ARG A 32 -1.25 4.82 -8.59
C ARG A 32 -2.34 4.17 -7.73
N LYS A 33 -3.53 3.92 -8.28
CA LYS A 33 -4.64 3.25 -7.60
C LYS A 33 -4.31 1.81 -7.22
N VAL A 34 -3.50 1.14 -8.03
CA VAL A 34 -2.95 -0.18 -7.71
C VAL A 34 -1.94 -0.09 -6.56
N PHE A 35 -1.01 0.86 -6.62
CA PHE A 35 0.04 1.03 -5.61
C PHE A 35 -0.52 1.46 -4.24
N ASP A 36 -1.51 2.34 -4.24
CA ASP A 36 -2.17 2.85 -3.03
C ASP A 36 -3.17 1.84 -2.43
N PHE A 37 -3.38 0.68 -3.06
CA PHE A 37 -4.33 -0.33 -2.61
C PHE A 37 -3.95 -0.88 -1.23
N ARG A 38 -4.91 -0.86 -0.31
CA ARG A 38 -4.79 -1.33 1.08
C ARG A 38 -5.49 -2.67 1.25
N PRO A 39 -4.77 -3.80 1.23
CA PRO A 39 -5.37 -5.13 1.41
C PRO A 39 -5.81 -5.39 2.85
N ASP A 40 -5.27 -4.66 3.83
CA ASP A 40 -5.60 -4.79 5.25
C ASP A 40 -6.82 -3.97 5.69
N SER A 41 -7.29 -3.06 4.83
CA SER A 41 -8.45 -2.22 5.11
C SER A 41 -9.21 -1.94 3.82
N LEU A 42 -10.20 -2.81 3.52
CA LEU A 42 -10.93 -2.77 2.24
C LEU A 42 -11.62 -1.42 2.02
N TYR A 43 -12.25 -0.87 3.05
CA TYR A 43 -13.02 0.37 2.97
C TYR A 43 -12.16 1.64 2.90
N ASP A 44 -10.85 1.55 3.16
CA ASP A 44 -9.94 2.69 2.94
C ASP A 44 -9.62 2.91 1.46
N ASN A 45 -9.98 1.97 0.59
CA ASN A 45 -9.81 2.08 -0.86
C ASN A 45 -10.97 2.85 -1.53
N ILE A 46 -12.00 3.24 -0.78
CA ILE A 46 -13.15 4.00 -1.31
C ILE A 46 -12.68 5.39 -1.74
N ARG A 47 -12.90 5.71 -3.01
CA ARG A 47 -12.61 7.03 -3.58
C ARG A 47 -13.70 7.54 -4.49
N GLU A 48 -14.17 6.68 -5.38
CA GLU A 48 -15.10 7.01 -6.45
C GLU A 48 -16.00 5.82 -6.78
N ASP A 49 -17.17 6.10 -7.35
CA ASP A 49 -18.04 5.08 -7.92
C ASP A 49 -17.59 4.68 -9.34
N ARG A 50 -18.32 3.75 -9.97
CA ARG A 50 -18.02 3.30 -11.35
C ARG A 50 -18.08 4.44 -12.37
N SER A 51 -18.91 5.45 -12.12
CA SER A 51 -19.10 6.60 -13.01
C SER A 51 -18.08 7.72 -12.75
N GLY A 52 -17.22 7.57 -11.74
CA GLY A 52 -16.23 8.58 -11.35
C GLY A 52 -16.75 9.62 -10.35
N ASN A 53 -17.95 9.44 -9.78
CA ASN A 53 -18.42 10.34 -8.73
C ASN A 53 -17.67 10.04 -7.42
N PRO A 54 -17.18 11.06 -6.71
CA PRO A 54 -16.44 10.85 -5.47
C PRO A 54 -17.32 10.18 -4.41
N GLN A 55 -16.74 9.25 -3.67
CA GLN A 55 -17.36 8.50 -2.58
C GLN A 55 -16.55 8.68 -1.31
N SER A 56 -17.23 8.90 -0.19
CA SER A 56 -16.58 9.00 1.11
C SER A 56 -16.81 7.72 1.91
N LYS A 57 -15.81 7.37 2.74
CA LYS A 57 -15.90 6.22 3.64
C LYS A 57 -17.09 6.35 4.60
N HIS A 58 -17.33 7.53 5.17
CA HIS A 58 -18.47 7.80 6.06
C HIS A 58 -19.82 7.64 5.34
N GLY A 59 -19.92 8.05 4.07
CA GLY A 59 -21.14 7.88 3.29
C GLY A 59 -21.53 6.40 3.10
N ILE A 60 -20.53 5.53 2.93
CA ILE A 60 -20.74 4.08 2.72
C ILE A 60 -20.88 3.33 4.05
N CYS A 61 -20.03 3.67 5.02
CA CYS A 61 -19.96 3.01 6.32
C CYS A 61 -20.99 3.51 7.35
N GLY A 62 -21.67 4.64 7.09
CA GLY A 62 -22.41 5.41 8.08
C GLY A 62 -21.48 6.27 8.95
N GLU A 63 -22.03 7.31 9.60
CA GLU A 63 -21.23 8.21 10.45
C GLU A 63 -20.51 7.48 11.59
N ASP A 64 -21.19 6.50 12.19
CA ASP A 64 -20.63 5.68 13.28
C ASP A 64 -19.66 4.59 12.80
N MET A 65 -19.39 4.51 11.49
CA MET A 65 -18.59 3.45 10.86
C MET A 65 -19.13 2.02 11.08
N SER A 66 -20.34 1.90 11.61
CA SER A 66 -20.95 0.66 12.07
C SER A 66 -21.26 -0.34 10.96
N LYS A 67 -21.45 0.13 9.71
CA LYS A 67 -21.72 -0.76 8.57
C LYS A 67 -20.45 -1.42 8.01
N CYS A 68 -19.28 -0.87 8.30
CA CYS A 68 -18.03 -1.36 7.73
C CYS A 68 -17.42 -2.44 8.59
N THR A 69 -17.28 -3.64 8.02
CA THR A 69 -16.76 -4.79 8.74
C THR A 69 -15.24 -4.71 8.86
N LEU A 70 -14.75 -4.82 10.09
CA LEU A 70 -13.32 -4.91 10.37
C LEU A 70 -12.79 -6.33 10.13
N LEU A 71 -11.51 -6.44 9.80
CA LEU A 71 -10.85 -7.74 9.67
C LEU A 71 -10.83 -8.48 11.02
N LYS A 72 -11.36 -9.71 11.03
CA LYS A 72 -11.33 -10.57 12.22
C LYS A 72 -9.96 -11.21 12.46
N LYS A 73 -9.18 -11.40 11.39
CA LYS A 73 -7.89 -12.09 11.37
C LYS A 73 -6.89 -11.35 10.47
N PRO A 74 -6.32 -10.22 10.91
CA PRO A 74 -5.37 -9.43 10.12
C PRO A 74 -4.07 -10.18 9.78
N GLU A 75 -3.72 -11.21 10.55
CA GLU A 75 -2.57 -12.09 10.33
C GLU A 75 -2.63 -12.87 9.01
N ASN A 76 -3.83 -13.07 8.45
CA ASN A 76 -4.00 -13.74 7.17
C ASN A 76 -3.68 -12.85 5.96
N VAL A 77 -3.42 -11.55 6.18
CA VAL A 77 -3.01 -10.63 5.13
C VAL A 77 -1.49 -10.67 4.99
N ILE A 78 -1.03 -11.50 4.06
CA ILE A 78 0.38 -11.67 3.71
C ILE A 78 0.82 -10.54 2.75
N GLY A 79 2.07 -10.10 2.84
CA GLY A 79 2.65 -9.11 1.90
C GLY A 79 2.35 -7.66 2.25
N ARG A 80 1.97 -7.36 3.49
CA ARG A 80 1.84 -5.97 3.97
C ARG A 80 3.22 -5.34 4.08
N TYR A 81 3.40 -4.19 3.44
CA TYR A 81 4.56 -3.35 3.69
C TYR A 81 4.50 -2.84 5.14
N PRO A 82 5.61 -2.88 5.90
CA PRO A 82 5.63 -2.32 7.24
C PRO A 82 5.42 -0.81 7.13
N LYS A 83 4.25 -0.33 7.60
CA LYS A 83 3.87 1.09 7.64
C LYS A 83 4.85 1.97 8.44
N ASN A 84 5.76 1.34 9.20
CA ASN A 84 6.69 1.97 10.14
C ASN A 84 8.18 1.89 9.74
N ILE A 85 8.54 1.72 8.47
CA ILE A 85 9.97 1.80 8.07
C ILE A 85 10.58 3.16 8.47
N LEU A 86 9.79 4.24 8.45
CA LEU A 86 10.24 5.58 8.87
C LEU A 86 10.26 5.80 10.39
N ALA A 87 9.46 5.05 11.16
CA ALA A 87 9.41 5.22 12.62
C ALA A 87 10.65 4.62 13.31
N VAL A 88 11.30 3.64 12.68
CA VAL A 88 12.50 2.98 13.24
C VAL A 88 13.75 3.86 13.11
N ILE A 89 13.82 4.73 12.10
CA ILE A 89 15.00 5.58 11.85
C ILE A 89 14.89 6.93 12.57
N SER A 90 13.66 7.42 12.83
CA SER A 90 13.42 8.75 13.40
C SER A 90 13.57 8.83 14.94
N LEU A 91 13.43 7.72 15.66
CA LEU A 91 13.46 7.69 17.13
C LEU A 91 14.76 7.12 17.73
N ALA A 92 15.70 6.68 16.89
CA ALA A 92 16.95 6.11 17.34
C ALA A 92 18.00 7.22 17.49
N PRO A 93 18.63 7.41 18.67
CA PRO A 93 19.79 8.27 18.79
C PRO A 93 20.86 7.81 17.80
N LEU A 94 21.61 8.75 17.20
CA LEU A 94 22.61 8.47 16.14
C LEU A 94 23.62 7.38 16.53
N SER A 95 23.84 7.18 17.83
CA SER A 95 24.71 6.14 18.40
C SER A 95 24.18 4.71 18.33
N THR A 96 22.87 4.49 18.11
CA THR A 96 22.25 3.13 18.07
C THR A 96 21.88 2.67 16.65
N LEU A 97 22.03 3.55 15.65
CA LEU A 97 21.87 3.23 14.23
C LEU A 97 22.62 1.97 13.75
N PRO A 98 23.90 1.72 14.11
CA PRO A 98 24.60 0.53 13.64
C PRO A 98 23.98 -0.78 14.17
N ILE A 99 23.40 -0.76 15.37
CA ILE A 99 22.79 -1.95 15.99
C ILE A 99 21.42 -2.24 15.35
N LEU A 100 20.62 -1.20 15.12
CA LEU A 100 19.33 -1.31 14.42
C LEU A 100 19.47 -1.77 12.95
N PHE A 101 20.54 -1.35 12.27
CA PHE A 101 20.85 -1.81 10.92
C PHE A 101 21.25 -3.29 10.88
N SER A 102 21.99 -3.75 11.90
CA SER A 102 22.32 -5.18 12.03
C SER A 102 21.06 -6.04 12.24
N LEU A 103 20.10 -5.57 13.05
CA LEU A 103 18.83 -6.26 13.28
C LEU A 103 17.88 -6.23 12.07
N SER A 104 17.85 -5.13 11.30
CA SER A 104 17.01 -5.05 10.09
C SER A 104 17.56 -5.91 8.96
N SER A 105 18.89 -6.03 8.84
CA SER A 105 19.54 -6.88 7.83
C SER A 105 19.27 -8.39 8.03
N GLN A 106 18.87 -8.80 9.24
CA GLN A 106 18.43 -10.16 9.55
C GLN A 106 17.00 -10.48 9.08
N GLN A 107 16.21 -9.47 8.70
CA GLN A 107 14.85 -9.64 8.16
C GLN A 107 14.80 -9.66 6.63
N PHE A 108 15.88 -9.30 5.93
CA PHE A 108 15.92 -9.25 4.47
C PHE A 108 16.80 -10.38 3.91
N GLU A 109 16.16 -11.45 3.44
CA GLU A 109 16.83 -12.61 2.81
C GLU A 109 17.47 -12.29 1.44
N ASN A 110 17.19 -11.11 0.87
CA ASN A 110 17.59 -10.78 -0.50
C ASN A 110 18.94 -10.03 -0.54
N VAL A 111 19.98 -10.72 -1.01
CA VAL A 111 21.39 -10.27 -1.01
C VAL A 111 21.60 -8.94 -1.74
N THR A 112 20.86 -8.71 -2.83
CA THR A 112 20.97 -7.47 -3.63
C THR A 112 20.53 -6.23 -2.85
N ILE A 113 19.47 -6.36 -2.05
CA ILE A 113 18.94 -5.26 -1.21
C ILE A 113 19.91 -4.96 -0.07
N ARG A 114 20.53 -6.01 0.51
CA ARG A 114 21.53 -5.86 1.56
C ARG A 114 22.76 -5.06 1.08
N ASN A 115 23.23 -5.30 -0.14
CA ASN A 115 24.39 -4.60 -0.70
C ASN A 115 24.09 -3.12 -1.01
N ILE A 116 22.91 -2.81 -1.54
CA ILE A 116 22.52 -1.41 -1.84
C ILE A 116 22.38 -0.61 -0.54
N LEU A 117 21.76 -1.20 0.50
CA LEU A 117 21.62 -0.56 1.79
C LEU A 117 22.98 -0.34 2.48
N TRP A 118 23.93 -1.25 2.30
CA TRP A 118 25.29 -1.11 2.82
C TRP A 118 26.04 0.08 2.18
N GLU A 119 25.96 0.23 0.85
CA GLU A 119 26.59 1.37 0.15
C GLU A 119 26.01 2.72 0.59
N ILE A 120 24.69 2.79 0.79
CA ILE A 120 24.03 4.00 1.31
C ILE A 120 24.48 4.30 2.74
N PHE A 121 24.60 3.29 3.60
CA PHE A 121 25.06 3.46 4.98
C PHE A 121 26.52 3.94 5.06
N VAL A 122 27.41 3.35 4.26
CA VAL A 122 28.82 3.78 4.16
C VAL A 122 28.92 5.21 3.59
N GLY A 123 28.05 5.58 2.66
CA GLY A 123 27.99 6.93 2.10
C GLY A 123 27.52 8.01 3.07
N ILE A 124 26.70 7.66 4.07
CA ILE A 124 26.19 8.59 5.10
C ILE A 124 27.21 8.80 6.24
N LEU A 125 28.14 7.85 6.43
CA LEU A 125 29.18 7.89 7.48
C LEU A 125 30.49 8.58 7.04
N LYS A 126 30.58 9.06 5.80
CA LYS A 126 31.67 9.88 5.26
C LYS A 126 31.28 11.35 5.26
#